data_AF-A0A7J9JGN6-F1
#
_entry.id   AF-A0A7J9JGN6-F1
#
_cell.length_a   1.000
_cell.length_b   1.000
_cell.length_c   1.000
_cell.angle_alpha   90.00
_cell.angle_beta   90.00
_cell.angle_gamma   90.00
#
_symmetry.space_group_name_H-M   'P 1'
#
loop_
_entity.id
_entity.type
_entity.pdbx_description
1 polymer ?
#
loop_
_entity_poly.entity_id
_entity_poly.type
_entity_poly.pdbx_seq_one_letter_code
_entity_poly.pdbx_strand_id
1 'polypeptide(L)'
;MMFIQQSKREVCILSASGTISNVSLRQPATSGGNIAYEGRFEIVSLSGSYVRNETGGRTGGLSVCLSSGDGQIIGGGVGGPLKAAGPVQVIVGMFTIDNKKYVSACAK
;
A
#
# COMPACT_ATOMS: atom_id res chain seq x y z
N MET A 1 7.56 7.30 6.75
CA MET A 1 6.17 7.07 7.18
C MET A 1 5.98 7.59 8.62
N MET A 2 5.74 8.89 8.81
CA MET A 2 5.61 9.49 10.15
C MET A 2 4.15 9.79 10.54
N PHE A 3 3.24 9.91 9.55
CA PHE A 3 1.85 10.33 9.77
C PHE A 3 0.96 9.26 10.43
N ILE A 4 1.17 7.99 10.10
CA ILE A 4 0.36 6.87 10.62
C ILE A 4 0.87 6.38 11.98
N GLN A 5 2.14 6.65 12.31
CA GLN A 5 2.75 6.16 13.56
C GLN A 5 2.16 6.87 14.80
N GLN A 6 1.69 8.11 14.63
CA GLN A 6 1.24 8.96 15.74
C GLN A 6 -0.22 8.74 16.16
N SER A 7 -1.03 8.05 15.36
CA SER A 7 -2.43 7.79 15.70
C SER A 7 -2.74 6.30 15.58
N LYS A 8 -3.39 5.73 16.60
CA LYS A 8 -3.83 4.33 16.63
C LYS A 8 -5.03 4.13 15.67
N ARG A 9 -4.83 4.45 14.39
CA ARG A 9 -5.84 4.52 13.35
C ARG A 9 -5.49 3.60 12.19
N GLU A 10 -6.52 3.00 11.64
CA GLU A 10 -6.43 2.16 10.46
C GLU A 10 -6.52 3.00 9.21
N VAL A 11 -5.80 2.59 8.17
CA VAL A 11 -5.62 3.44 7.00
C VAL A 11 -5.86 2.68 5.71
N CYS A 12 -6.63 3.29 4.83
CA CYS A 12 -6.85 2.86 3.46
C CYS A 12 -6.35 3.94 2.50
N ILE A 13 -5.57 3.55 1.51
CA ILE A 13 -5.25 4.42 0.37
C ILE A 13 -6.39 4.25 -0.63
N LEU A 14 -7.13 5.34 -0.84
CA LEU A 14 -8.25 5.40 -1.76
C LEU A 14 -7.75 5.59 -3.19
N SER A 15 -6.76 6.45 -3.37
CA SER A 15 -6.08 6.68 -4.65
C SER A 15 -4.75 7.40 -4.46
N ALA A 16 -3.91 7.39 -5.49
CA ALA A 16 -2.77 8.28 -5.61
C ALA A 16 -2.50 8.64 -7.08
N SER A 17 -1.85 9.78 -7.29
CA SER A 17 -1.41 10.25 -8.61
C SER A 17 -0.06 10.97 -8.47
N GLY A 18 0.77 10.84 -9.49
CA GLY A 18 2.12 11.39 -9.53
C GLY A 18 3.12 10.38 -10.07
N THR A 19 4.42 10.70 -9.91
CA THR A 19 5.51 9.90 -10.49
C THR A 19 6.37 9.19 -9.45
N ILE A 20 6.79 7.97 -9.80
CA ILE A 20 7.63 7.07 -9.00
C ILE A 20 8.96 6.86 -9.74
N SER A 21 10.08 6.83 -9.01
CA SER A 21 11.43 6.55 -9.51
C SER A 21 11.92 5.13 -9.23
N ASN A 22 11.41 4.52 -8.16
CA ASN A 22 11.77 3.17 -7.73
C ASN A 22 10.59 2.53 -7.00
N VAL A 23 10.31 1.27 -7.33
CA VAL A 23 9.32 0.44 -6.64
C VAL A 23 9.82 -0.99 -6.52
N SER A 24 9.47 -1.65 -5.42
CA SER A 24 9.63 -3.09 -5.27
C SER A 24 8.26 -3.77 -5.31
N LEU A 25 8.04 -4.65 -6.28
CA LEU A 25 6.77 -5.38 -6.47
C LEU A 25 6.93 -6.86 -6.15
N ARG A 26 5.95 -7.41 -5.45
CA ARG A 26 5.73 -8.85 -5.26
C ARG A 26 5.08 -9.40 -6.51
N GLN A 27 5.80 -10.25 -7.25
CA GLN A 27 5.26 -10.93 -8.41
C GLN A 27 4.85 -12.37 -8.05
N PRO A 28 3.67 -12.85 -8.49
CA PRO A 28 3.24 -14.23 -8.26
C PRO A 28 4.22 -15.27 -8.83
N ALA A 29 4.92 -14.93 -9.91
CA ALA A 29 5.86 -15.81 -10.60
C ALA A 29 7.20 -15.95 -9.87
N THR A 30 7.50 -15.06 -8.91
CA THR A 30 8.69 -15.15 -8.07
C THR A 30 8.25 -15.76 -6.76
N SER A 31 8.68 -16.98 -6.42
CA SER A 31 8.32 -17.77 -5.22
C SER A 31 8.33 -17.00 -3.88
N GLY A 32 7.39 -16.08 -3.69
CA GLY A 32 7.39 -15.06 -2.61
C GLY A 32 8.42 -13.93 -2.77
N GLY A 33 9.10 -13.81 -3.91
CA GLY A 33 10.14 -12.81 -4.13
C GLY A 33 9.61 -11.40 -4.43
N ASN A 34 10.50 -10.42 -4.30
CA ASN A 34 10.26 -9.06 -4.76
C ASN A 34 11.16 -8.74 -5.95
N ILE A 35 10.63 -8.05 -6.96
CA ILE A 35 11.41 -7.48 -8.06
C ILE A 35 11.45 -5.96 -7.89
N ALA A 36 12.64 -5.38 -7.97
CA ALA A 36 12.83 -3.94 -7.97
C ALA A 36 12.77 -3.41 -9.42
N TYR A 37 11.97 -2.37 -9.62
CA TYR A 37 11.89 -1.61 -10.87
C TYR A 37 12.43 -0.21 -10.62
N GLU A 38 13.35 0.21 -11.48
CA GLU A 38 13.92 1.56 -11.48
C GLU A 38 13.62 2.23 -12.82
N GLY A 39 13.31 3.52 -12.76
CA GLY A 39 12.86 4.27 -13.93
C GLY A 39 11.80 5.29 -13.54
N ARG A 40 11.33 6.09 -14.48
CA ARG A 40 10.28 7.09 -14.22
C ARG A 40 8.94 6.51 -14.64
N PHE A 41 8.07 6.27 -13.66
CA PHE A 41 6.75 5.69 -13.88
C PHE A 41 5.65 6.62 -13.38
N GLU A 42 4.54 6.69 -14.11
CA GLU A 42 3.32 7.36 -13.68
C GLU A 42 2.44 6.39 -12.87
N ILE A 43 1.86 6.85 -11.78
CA ILE A 43 0.89 6.08 -11.00
C ILE A 43 -0.42 6.04 -11.76
N VAL A 44 -0.80 4.86 -12.26
CA VAL A 44 -2.10 4.60 -12.88
C VAL A 44 -3.14 4.30 -11.80
N SER A 45 -2.76 3.46 -10.83
CA SER A 45 -3.58 3.18 -9.65
C SER A 45 -2.71 2.80 -8.46
N LEU A 46 -3.08 3.28 -7.28
CA LEU A 46 -2.51 2.86 -6.01
C LEU A 46 -3.66 2.69 -5.03
N SER A 47 -3.78 1.49 -4.45
CA SER A 47 -4.83 1.18 -3.49
C SER A 47 -4.33 0.18 -2.46
N GLY A 48 -5.09 0.04 -1.38
CA GLY A 48 -4.83 -0.96 -0.35
C GLY A 48 -5.00 -0.37 1.03
N SER A 49 -4.77 -1.21 2.04
CA SER A 49 -5.00 -0.81 3.42
C SER A 49 -3.99 -1.44 4.34
N TYR A 50 -3.80 -0.79 5.48
CA TYR A 50 -3.07 -1.32 6.60
C TYR A 50 -3.91 -1.22 7.85
N VAL A 51 -4.13 -2.38 8.48
CA VAL A 51 -4.86 -2.51 9.74
C VAL A 51 -3.88 -2.94 10.83
N ARG A 52 -4.01 -2.42 12.05
CA ARG A 52 -3.23 -2.81 13.21
C ARG A 52 -3.81 -4.12 13.75
N ASN A 53 -2.94 -5.09 13.94
CA ASN A 53 -3.30 -6.36 14.57
C ASN A 53 -3.19 -6.24 16.11
N GLU A 54 -3.84 -7.15 16.84
CA GLU A 54 -3.90 -7.18 18.30
C GLU A 54 -2.50 -7.25 18.94
N THR A 55 -1.56 -7.92 18.28
CA THR A 55 -0.15 -8.06 18.69
C THR A 55 0.70 -6.82 18.42
N GLY A 56 0.10 -5.72 17.95
CA GLY A 56 0.79 -4.47 17.64
C GLY A 56 1.44 -4.41 16.25
N GLY A 57 1.39 -5.52 15.49
CA GLY A 57 1.80 -5.57 14.09
C GLY A 57 0.81 -4.84 13.15
N ARG A 58 1.13 -4.78 11.86
CA ARG A 58 0.23 -4.28 10.80
C ARG A 58 -0.04 -5.39 9.80
N THR A 59 -1.30 -5.65 9.51
CA THR A 59 -1.76 -6.53 8.43
C THR A 59 -2.23 -5.70 7.24
N GLY A 60 -2.31 -6.34 6.07
CA GLY A 60 -2.68 -5.67 4.83
C GLY A 60 -1.47 -5.38 3.93
N GLY A 61 -1.66 -4.49 2.97
CA GLY A 61 -0.72 -4.22 1.91
C GLY A 61 -1.24 -3.19 0.93
N LEU A 62 -0.35 -2.71 0.08
CA LEU A 62 -0.68 -1.87 -1.05
C LEU A 62 -0.49 -2.66 -2.34
N SER A 63 -1.29 -2.32 -3.33
CA SER A 63 -1.14 -2.77 -4.71
C SER A 63 -1.07 -1.55 -5.60
N VAL A 64 -0.25 -1.64 -6.65
CA VAL A 64 0.00 -0.52 -7.54
C VAL A 64 0.03 -0.99 -8.99
N CYS A 65 -0.46 -0.14 -9.89
CA CYS A 65 -0.22 -0.22 -11.32
C CYS A 65 0.49 1.06 -11.77
N LEU A 66 1.57 0.88 -12.51
CA LEU A 66 2.46 1.94 -12.96
C LEU A 66 2.60 1.87 -14.48
N SER A 67 2.65 3.03 -15.12
CA SER A 67 2.92 3.16 -16.56
C SER A 67 4.30 3.75 -16.77
N SER A 68 5.09 3.12 -17.62
CA SER A 68 6.31 3.69 -18.15
C SER A 68 6.00 4.64 -19.32
N GLY A 69 6.96 5.49 -19.69
CA GLY A 69 6.80 6.48 -20.77
C GLY A 69 6.65 5.88 -22.17
N ASP A 70 6.98 4.61 -22.33
CA ASP A 70 6.78 3.80 -23.54
C ASP A 70 5.39 3.14 -23.60
N GLY A 71 4.54 3.37 -22.60
CA GLY A 71 3.19 2.79 -22.52
C GLY A 71 3.14 1.39 -21.91
N GLN A 72 4.27 0.84 -21.45
CA GLN A 72 4.27 -0.43 -20.72
C GLN A 72 3.65 -0.25 -19.33
N ILE A 73 2.74 -1.16 -18.96
CA ILE A 73 2.15 -1.19 -17.62
C ILE A 73 2.77 -2.34 -16.82
N ILE A 74 3.22 -2.02 -15.61
CA ILE A 74 3.66 -2.98 -14.60
C ILE A 74 2.79 -2.85 -13.36
N GLY A 75 2.52 -3.95 -12.68
CA GLY A 75 1.70 -3.92 -11.47
C GLY A 75 1.94 -5.09 -10.54
N GLY A 76 1.46 -4.96 -9.32
CA GLY A 76 1.61 -5.99 -8.29
C GLY A 76 1.46 -5.46 -6.88
N GLY A 77 1.65 -6.35 -5.91
CA GLY A 77 1.68 -5.98 -4.50
C GLY A 77 2.97 -5.23 -4.17
N VAL A 78 2.90 -4.13 -3.43
CA VAL A 78 4.06 -3.35 -3.02
C VAL A 78 4.84 -4.13 -1.96
N GLY A 79 6.08 -4.49 -2.27
CA GLY A 79 6.98 -5.28 -1.43
C GLY A 79 7.97 -4.47 -0.60
N GLY A 80 8.05 -3.16 -0.83
CA GLY A 80 9.02 -2.27 -0.20
C GLY A 80 8.63 -0.80 -0.31
N PRO A 81 9.57 0.15 -0.10
CA PRO A 81 9.27 1.56 -0.24
C PRO A 81 8.94 1.94 -1.69
N LEU A 82 8.06 2.93 -1.83
CA LEU A 82 7.77 3.64 -3.08
C LEU A 82 8.53 4.96 -3.08
N LYS A 83 9.50 5.13 -3.96
CA LYS A 83 10.29 6.37 -4.05
C LYS A 83 9.67 7.30 -5.08
N ALA A 84 9.24 8.49 -4.68
CA ALA A 84 8.71 9.48 -5.61
C ALA A 84 9.80 9.98 -6.57
N ALA A 85 9.44 10.27 -7.83
CA ALA A 85 10.27 10.98 -8.79
C ALA A 85 9.91 12.47 -8.88
N GLY A 86 8.79 12.88 -8.28
CA GLY A 86 8.27 14.23 -8.26
C GLY A 86 7.14 14.37 -7.24
N PRO A 87 6.30 15.41 -7.33
CA PRO A 87 5.13 15.55 -6.47
C PRO A 87 4.19 14.35 -6.63
N VAL A 88 3.78 13.75 -5.50
CA VAL A 88 2.80 12.66 -5.45
C VAL A 88 1.67 13.06 -4.52
N GLN A 89 0.46 13.03 -5.03
CA GLN A 89 -0.76 13.24 -4.26
C GLN A 89 -1.34 11.88 -3.87
N VAL A 90 -1.76 11.76 -2.61
CA VAL A 90 -2.35 10.53 -2.08
C VAL A 90 -3.61 10.89 -1.31
N ILE A 91 -4.71 10.23 -1.63
CA ILE A 91 -5.97 10.34 -0.90
C ILE A 91 -6.06 9.17 0.07
N VAL A 92 -6.19 9.50 1.35
CA VAL A 92 -6.12 8.54 2.45
C VAL A 92 -7.39 8.59 3.28
N GLY A 93 -8.06 7.44 3.43
CA GLY A 93 -9.14 7.24 4.40
C GLY A 93 -8.57 6.72 5.72
N MET A 94 -9.00 7.29 6.84
CA MET A 94 -8.67 6.78 8.17
C MET A 94 -9.90 6.28 8.88
N PHE A 95 -9.78 5.13 9.53
CA PHE A 95 -10.83 4.50 10.29
C PHE A 95 -10.37 4.26 11.73
N THR A 96 -11.31 4.39 12.66
CA THR A 96 -11.12 3.99 14.05
C THR A 96 -11.90 2.71 14.28
N ILE A 97 -11.20 1.62 14.63
CA ILE A 97 -11.86 0.39 15.05
C ILE A 97 -12.18 0.51 16.54
N ASP A 98 -13.47 0.67 16.84
CA ASP A 98 -13.98 0.56 18.21
C ASP A 98 -14.01 -0.92 18.61
N ASN A 99 -13.11 -1.32 19.52
CA ASN A 99 -12.93 -2.72 19.92
C ASN A 99 -14.06 -3.26 20.81
N LYS A 100 -15.19 -2.55 20.97
CA LYS A 100 -16.22 -2.93 21.93
C LYS A 100 -17.21 -4.01 21.45
N LYS A 101 -17.08 -4.57 20.24
CA LYS A 101 -18.01 -5.62 19.75
C LYS A 101 -17.39 -6.65 18.79
N TYR A 102 -16.37 -7.40 19.21
CA TYR A 102 -16.01 -8.64 18.50
C TYR A 102 -15.67 -9.84 19.40
N VAL A 103 -15.90 -9.77 20.72
CA VAL A 103 -15.90 -10.96 21.60
C VAL A 103 -17.35 -11.39 21.84
N SER A 104 -18.00 -11.97 20.81
CA SER A 104 -19.25 -12.71 20.99
C SER A 104 -19.62 -13.66 19.84
N ALA A 105 -18.85 -13.73 18.74
CA ALA A 105 -19.23 -14.54 17.58
C ALA A 105 -18.48 -15.88 17.45
N CYS A 106 -17.72 -16.29 18.48
CA CYS A 106 -17.20 -17.65 18.61
C CYS A 106 -17.36 -18.10 20.06
N ALA A 107 -18.61 -18.13 20.52
CA ALA A 107 -19.03 -18.79 21.74
C ALA A 107 -20.55 -19.00 21.64
N LYS A 108 -20.96 -19.89 20.74
CA LYS A 108 -22.23 -20.59 20.80
C LYS A 108 -22.07 -21.93 20.09
#